data_AF-A0AAW6KHY2-F1
#
_entry.id   AF-A0AAW6KHY2-F1
#
_cell.length_a   1.000
_cell.length_b   1.000
_cell.length_c   1.000
_cell.angle_alpha   90.00
_cell.angle_beta   90.00
_cell.angle_gamma   90.00
#
_symmetry.space_group_name_H-M   'P 1'
#
loop_
_entity.id
_entity.type
_entity.pdbx_description
1 polymer ?
#
loop_
_entity_poly.entity_id
_entity_poly.type
_entity_poly.pdbx_seq_one_letter_code
_entity_poly.pdbx_strand_id
1 'polypeptide(L)'
;FAVLIGFTCIGFAEFQLYKSAVAVAVGVAVLILALLTIVPFFMAVLGKVLFWPVRGNIGHPQSKLWETAGRFAFSKPLISLLIVAAVAVPPILMYKGTLSYNNLDEIGDQYESVSAFNTISDKFGPGESLPVTFVLKTSDALDTNDGLIAIEKISRAIEQTNGVSKVRSATRPVGKGLSDLYVKTQANELNK
;
A
#
# COMPACT_ATOMS: atom_id res chain seq x y z
N PHE A 1 -21.74 -11.69 11.38
CA PHE A 1 -21.63 -10.28 11.82
C PHE A 1 -20.19 -9.80 12.02
N ALA A 2 -19.27 -10.57 12.63
CA ALA A 2 -17.87 -10.15 12.81
C ALA A 2 -17.17 -9.68 11.52
N VAL A 3 -17.36 -10.41 10.41
CA VAL A 3 -16.82 -10.03 9.09
C VAL A 3 -17.41 -8.69 8.61
N LEU A 4 -18.73 -8.49 8.73
CA LEU A 4 -19.39 -7.24 8.35
C LEU A 4 -18.82 -6.06 9.13
N ILE A 5 -18.71 -6.19 10.46
CA ILE A 5 -18.15 -5.14 11.33
C ILE A 5 -16.70 -4.84 10.93
N GLY A 6 -15.89 -5.88 10.72
CA GLY A 6 -14.49 -5.73 10.30
C GLY A 6 -14.32 -4.94 9.01
N PHE A 7 -15.07 -5.28 7.96
CA PHE A 7 -15.02 -4.56 6.68
C PHE A 7 -15.65 -3.17 6.76
N THR A 8 -16.66 -2.95 7.60
CA THR A 8 -17.22 -1.60 7.84
C THR A 8 -16.20 -0.68 8.53
N CYS A 9 -15.39 -1.21 9.46
CA CYS A 9 -14.33 -0.44 10.11
C CYS A 9 -13.29 0.12 9.12
N ILE A 10 -13.03 -0.57 8.01
CA ILE A 10 -12.14 -0.09 6.94
C ILE A 10 -12.65 1.23 6.33
N GLY A 11 -13.95 1.54 6.46
CA GLY A 11 -14.53 2.80 5.98
C GLY A 11 -14.00 4.06 6.66
N PHE A 12 -13.38 3.91 7.83
CA PHE A 12 -12.67 4.99 8.52
C PHE A 12 -11.25 5.22 8.00
N ALA A 13 -10.76 4.41 7.05
CA ALA A 13 -9.44 4.63 6.45
C ALA A 13 -9.43 5.89 5.55
N GLU A 14 -8.35 6.66 5.63
CA GLU A 14 -8.15 7.88 4.82
C GLU A 14 -7.76 7.55 3.37
N PHE A 15 -7.03 6.46 3.17
CA PHE A 15 -6.58 6.03 1.85
C PHE A 15 -7.74 5.44 1.04
N GLN A 16 -8.04 6.05 -0.10
CA GLN A 16 -9.21 5.71 -0.92
C GLN A 16 -9.20 4.26 -1.41
N LEU A 17 -8.03 3.70 -1.70
CA LEU A 17 -7.91 2.29 -2.12
C LEU A 17 -8.43 1.34 -1.03
N TYR A 18 -8.01 1.52 0.21
CA TYR A 18 -8.49 0.71 1.33
C TYR A 18 -9.97 0.99 1.62
N LYS A 19 -10.40 2.25 1.56
CA LYS A 19 -11.81 2.62 1.76
C LYS A 19 -12.75 1.93 0.75
N SER A 20 -12.28 1.63 -0.46
CA SER A 20 -13.06 0.89 -1.47
C SER A 20 -13.48 -0.52 -0.99
N ALA A 21 -12.70 -1.14 -0.10
CA ALA A 21 -12.98 -2.46 0.45
C ALA A 21 -14.26 -2.51 1.31
N VAL A 22 -14.80 -1.35 1.71
CA VAL A 22 -16.13 -1.26 2.36
C VAL A 22 -17.24 -1.86 1.50
N ALA A 23 -17.08 -1.88 0.17
CA ALA A 23 -18.02 -2.54 -0.73
C ALA A 23 -18.25 -4.02 -0.36
N VAL A 24 -17.23 -4.69 0.18
CA VAL A 24 -17.33 -6.08 0.66
C VAL A 24 -18.33 -6.18 1.82
N ALA A 25 -18.39 -5.18 2.72
CA ALA A 25 -19.35 -5.17 3.82
C ALA A 25 -20.81 -5.18 3.32
N VAL A 26 -21.09 -4.47 2.23
CA VAL A 26 -22.42 -4.47 1.58
C VAL A 26 -22.74 -5.85 1.03
N GLY A 27 -21.79 -6.50 0.34
CA GLY A 27 -21.95 -7.87 -0.14
C GLY A 27 -22.23 -8.87 0.98
N VAL A 28 -21.50 -8.76 2.10
CA VAL A 28 -21.72 -9.60 3.29
C VAL A 28 -23.08 -9.32 3.93
N ALA A 29 -23.55 -8.07 3.96
CA ALA A 29 -24.87 -7.74 4.47
C ALA A 29 -25.98 -8.41 3.65
N VAL A 30 -25.89 -8.33 2.32
CA VAL A 30 -26.83 -9.01 1.39
C VAL A 30 -26.73 -10.52 1.57
N LEU A 31 -25.54 -11.08 1.70
CA LEU A 31 -25.33 -12.50 1.95
C LEU A 31 -26.01 -12.96 3.25
N ILE A 32 -25.88 -12.20 4.34
CA ILE A 32 -26.55 -12.52 5.61
C ILE A 32 -28.07 -12.50 5.44
N LEU A 33 -28.63 -11.50 4.75
CA LEU A 33 -30.06 -11.45 4.46
C LEU A 33 -30.50 -12.65 3.61
N ALA A 34 -29.74 -13.02 2.59
CA ALA A 34 -30.01 -14.21 1.77
C ALA A 34 -29.98 -15.49 2.61
N LEU A 35 -28.96 -15.67 3.46
CA LEU A 35 -28.87 -16.83 4.34
C LEU A 35 -30.04 -16.91 5.33
N LEU A 36 -30.52 -15.78 5.83
CA LEU A 36 -31.64 -15.74 6.78
C LEU A 36 -33.02 -15.80 6.14
N THR A 37 -33.15 -15.57 4.84
CA THR A 37 -34.45 -15.55 4.14
C THR A 37 -34.57 -16.71 3.16
N ILE A 38 -33.63 -16.82 2.22
CA ILE A 38 -33.65 -17.78 1.12
C ILE A 38 -33.43 -19.20 1.63
N VAL A 39 -32.44 -19.42 2.52
CA VAL A 39 -32.18 -20.78 3.05
C VAL A 39 -33.37 -21.33 3.84
N PRO A 40 -33.94 -20.64 4.84
CA PRO A 40 -35.12 -21.16 5.54
C PRO A 40 -36.36 -21.23 4.65
N PHE A 41 -36.53 -20.32 3.68
CA PHE A 41 -37.60 -20.41 2.68
C PHE A 41 -37.52 -21.73 1.88
N PHE A 42 -36.36 -22.05 1.30
CA PHE A 42 -36.19 -23.30 0.55
C PHE A 42 -36.25 -24.53 1.46
N MET A 43 -35.73 -24.46 2.69
CA MET A 43 -35.90 -25.54 3.66
C MET A 43 -37.37 -25.78 4.00
N ALA A 44 -38.19 -24.73 4.11
CA ALA A 44 -39.62 -24.85 4.36
C ALA A 44 -40.42 -25.37 3.16
N VAL A 45 -40.09 -24.91 1.94
CA VAL A 45 -40.84 -25.26 0.72
C VAL A 45 -40.45 -26.64 0.17
N LEU A 46 -39.15 -26.96 0.10
CA LEU A 46 -38.66 -28.25 -0.44
C LEU A 46 -38.61 -29.34 0.63
N GLY A 47 -38.50 -28.98 1.91
CA GLY A 47 -38.54 -29.91 3.04
C GLY A 47 -37.65 -31.14 2.86
N LYS A 48 -38.27 -32.33 2.82
CA LYS A 48 -37.59 -33.63 2.71
C LYS A 48 -36.96 -33.89 1.33
N VAL A 49 -37.37 -33.16 0.29
CA VAL A 49 -36.81 -33.30 -1.07
C VAL A 49 -35.41 -32.67 -1.16
N LEU A 50 -35.12 -31.64 -0.35
CA LEU A 50 -33.82 -30.97 -0.31
C LEU A 50 -32.67 -31.91 0.11
N PHE A 51 -32.98 -32.93 0.93
CA PHE A 51 -32.01 -33.91 1.44
C PHE A 51 -31.98 -35.22 0.65
N TRP A 52 -32.69 -35.31 -0.48
CA TRP A 52 -32.66 -36.46 -1.38
C TRP A 52 -31.38 -36.42 -2.24
N PRO A 53 -30.55 -37.48 -2.38
CA PRO A 53 -30.74 -38.90 -2.06
C PRO A 53 -30.13 -39.37 -0.71
N VAL A 54 -29.77 -38.45 0.18
CA VAL A 54 -29.08 -38.75 1.44
C VAL A 54 -30.10 -39.25 2.47
N ARG A 55 -30.45 -40.53 2.40
CA ARG A 55 -31.35 -41.20 3.36
C ARG A 55 -30.55 -41.72 4.55
N GLY A 56 -30.35 -40.91 5.58
CA GLY A 56 -29.73 -41.36 6.83
C GLY A 56 -29.44 -40.23 7.82
N ASN A 57 -29.30 -40.60 9.10
CA ASN A 57 -28.80 -39.70 10.14
C ASN A 57 -27.35 -39.33 9.83
N ILE A 58 -27.11 -38.13 9.30
CA ILE A 58 -25.77 -37.59 9.05
C ILE A 58 -25.17 -37.18 10.41
N GLY A 59 -24.89 -38.15 11.26
CA GLY A 59 -24.03 -37.96 12.41
C GLY A 59 -22.61 -37.91 11.90
N HIS A 60 -22.05 -36.72 11.68
CA HIS A 60 -20.62 -36.59 11.44
C HIS A 60 -19.88 -37.14 12.65
N PRO A 61 -19.14 -38.27 12.55
CA PRO A 61 -18.32 -38.71 13.66
C PRO A 61 -17.31 -37.60 13.93
N GLN A 62 -17.26 -37.11 15.18
CA GLN A 62 -16.28 -36.11 15.54
C GLN A 62 -14.89 -36.61 15.14
N SER A 63 -14.14 -35.78 14.42
CA SER A 63 -12.79 -36.11 14.01
C SER A 63 -11.97 -36.35 15.28
N LYS A 64 -11.53 -37.60 15.48
CA LYS A 64 -10.69 -37.99 16.63
C LYS A 64 -9.44 -37.12 16.72
N LEU A 65 -8.90 -36.67 15.58
CA LEU A 65 -7.77 -35.74 15.53
C LEU A 65 -8.10 -34.40 16.17
N TRP A 66 -9.27 -33.83 15.85
CA TRP A 66 -9.72 -32.57 16.46
C TRP A 66 -10.00 -32.72 17.95
N GLU A 67 -10.59 -33.85 18.35
CA GLU A 67 -10.82 -34.12 19.76
C GLU A 67 -9.50 -34.25 20.53
N THR A 68 -8.52 -34.96 19.99
CA THR A 68 -7.19 -35.09 20.60
C THR A 68 -6.43 -33.77 20.66
N ALA A 69 -6.51 -32.95 19.60
CA ALA A 69 -5.88 -31.63 19.57
C ALA A 69 -6.52 -30.69 20.61
N GLY A 70 -7.85 -30.69 20.70
CA GLY A 70 -8.58 -29.91 21.71
C GLY A 70 -8.26 -30.35 23.14
N ARG A 71 -8.27 -31.67 23.41
CA ARG A 71 -7.89 -32.22 24.73
C ARG A 71 -6.44 -31.90 25.07
N PHE A 72 -5.53 -31.97 24.11
CA PHE A 72 -4.12 -31.62 24.31
C PHE A 72 -3.96 -30.14 24.68
N ALA A 73 -4.63 -29.23 23.96
CA ALA A 73 -4.61 -27.79 24.25
C ALA A 73 -5.12 -27.47 25.67
N PHE A 74 -6.19 -28.12 26.12
CA PHE A 74 -6.73 -27.95 27.48
C PHE A 74 -5.86 -28.59 28.56
N SER A 75 -5.30 -29.78 28.31
CA SER A 75 -4.51 -30.50 29.31
C SER A 75 -3.13 -29.87 29.55
N LYS A 76 -2.54 -29.23 28.52
CA LYS A 76 -1.21 -28.60 28.61
C LYS A 76 -1.18 -27.22 27.93
N PRO A 77 -1.84 -26.21 28.51
CA PRO A 77 -2.01 -24.90 27.88
C PRO A 77 -0.67 -24.19 27.60
N LEU A 78 0.30 -24.28 28.52
CA LEU A 78 1.64 -23.67 28.34
C LEU A 78 2.41 -24.29 27.17
N ILE A 79 2.33 -25.62 27.01
CA ILE A 79 3.03 -26.32 25.92
C ILE A 79 2.34 -26.04 24.58
N SER A 80 1.01 -26.05 24.57
CA SER A 80 0.24 -25.68 23.38
C SER A 80 0.55 -24.25 22.92
N LEU A 81 0.65 -23.30 23.86
CA LEU A 81 1.03 -21.92 23.58
C LEU A 81 2.46 -21.84 23.00
N LEU A 82 3.41 -22.57 23.58
CA LEU A 82 4.78 -22.63 23.09
C LEU A 82 4.88 -23.16 21.65
N ILE A 83 4.09 -24.19 21.32
CA ILE A 83 4.05 -24.74 19.96
C ILE A 83 3.51 -23.71 18.97
N VAL A 84 2.39 -23.04 19.31
CA VAL A 84 1.83 -21.98 18.45
C VAL A 84 2.82 -20.83 18.30
N ALA A 85 3.46 -20.40 19.39
CA ALA A 85 4.48 -19.36 19.36
C ALA A 85 5.70 -19.76 18.52
N ALA A 86 6.17 -21.00 18.63
CA ALA A 86 7.30 -21.50 17.84
C ALA A 86 7.03 -21.46 16.33
N VAL A 87 5.77 -21.58 15.91
CA VAL A 87 5.38 -21.46 14.49
C VAL A 87 5.08 -20.02 14.08
N ALA A 88 4.40 -19.24 14.94
CA ALA A 88 3.95 -17.90 14.61
C ALA A 88 5.02 -16.82 14.79
N VAL A 89 5.93 -16.96 15.75
CA VAL A 89 6.94 -15.93 16.08
C VAL A 89 8.05 -15.81 15.02
N PRO A 90 8.60 -16.90 14.44
CA PRO A 90 9.66 -16.77 13.43
C PRO A 90 9.29 -15.90 12.23
N PRO A 91 8.13 -16.07 11.56
CA PRO A 91 7.78 -15.20 10.42
C PRO A 91 7.58 -13.74 10.85
N ILE A 92 7.11 -13.48 12.07
CA ILE A 92 6.98 -12.11 12.61
C ILE A 92 8.37 -11.47 12.79
N LEU A 93 9.34 -12.21 13.33
CA LEU A 93 10.70 -11.71 13.54
C LEU A 93 11.50 -11.59 12.23
N MET A 94 11.22 -12.44 11.25
CA MET A 94 11.85 -12.38 9.93
C MET A 94 11.31 -11.26 9.04
N TYR A 95 10.18 -10.66 9.39
CA TYR A 95 9.60 -9.56 8.63
C TYR A 95 10.46 -8.29 8.75
N LYS A 96 11.14 -7.90 7.67
CA LYS A 96 12.05 -6.74 7.63
C LYS A 96 11.38 -5.42 7.24
N GLY A 97 10.06 -5.39 7.05
CA GLY A 97 9.30 -4.14 6.94
C GLY A 97 9.77 -3.16 5.87
N THR A 98 10.22 -3.63 4.70
CA THR A 98 10.54 -2.75 3.57
C THR A 98 9.25 -2.20 2.98
N LEU A 99 8.84 -1.03 3.46
CA LEU A 99 7.65 -0.34 2.98
C LEU A 99 7.96 0.26 1.60
N SER A 100 7.46 -0.37 0.55
CA SER A 100 7.54 0.15 -0.82
C SER A 100 6.14 0.61 -1.23
N TYR A 101 6.01 1.85 -1.68
CA TYR A 101 4.80 2.37 -2.34
C TYR A 101 4.89 2.25 -3.86
N ASN A 102 5.73 1.33 -4.35
CA ASN A 102 5.88 1.08 -5.78
C ASN A 102 4.75 0.18 -6.27
N ASN A 103 3.66 0.80 -6.73
CA ASN A 103 2.51 0.08 -7.29
C ASN A 103 2.89 -0.78 -8.51
N LEU A 104 4.03 -0.52 -9.16
CA LEU A 104 4.50 -1.33 -10.29
C LEU A 104 4.94 -2.74 -9.85
N ASP A 105 5.46 -2.86 -8.62
CA ASP A 105 5.83 -4.17 -8.04
C ASP A 105 4.58 -5.03 -7.79
N GLU A 106 3.43 -4.42 -7.53
CA GLU A 106 2.15 -5.13 -7.34
C GLU A 106 1.54 -5.63 -8.65
N ILE A 107 1.81 -4.93 -9.76
CA ILE A 107 1.28 -5.28 -11.09
C ILE A 107 2.06 -6.46 -11.69
N GLY A 108 3.39 -6.48 -11.49
CA GLY A 108 4.29 -7.56 -11.93
C GLY A 108 4.93 -7.35 -13.31
N ASP A 109 6.09 -7.97 -13.50
CA ASP A 109 6.96 -7.76 -14.67
C ASP A 109 6.43 -8.33 -15.99
N GLN A 110 5.37 -9.14 -15.96
CA GLN A 110 4.75 -9.69 -17.17
C GLN A 110 4.15 -8.62 -18.11
N TYR A 111 3.95 -7.40 -17.63
CA TYR A 111 3.43 -6.30 -18.42
C TYR A 111 4.57 -5.48 -19.04
N GLU A 112 4.51 -5.28 -20.36
CA GLU A 112 5.53 -4.56 -21.12
C GLU A 112 5.75 -3.13 -20.60
N SER A 113 4.71 -2.46 -20.10
CA SER A 113 4.79 -1.13 -19.47
C SER A 113 5.67 -1.12 -18.20
N VAL A 114 5.59 -2.18 -17.37
CA VAL A 114 6.39 -2.31 -16.15
C VAL A 114 7.84 -2.59 -16.51
N SER A 115 8.06 -3.50 -17.47
CA SER A 115 9.40 -3.82 -17.97
C SER A 115 10.11 -2.61 -18.61
N ALA A 116 9.39 -1.82 -19.41
CA ALA A 116 9.91 -0.60 -20.00
C ALA A 116 10.25 0.44 -18.91
N PHE A 117 9.38 0.63 -17.93
CA PHE A 117 9.65 1.52 -16.80
C PHE A 117 10.89 1.10 -16.01
N ASN A 118 10.99 -0.18 -15.65
CA ASN A 118 12.14 -0.73 -14.91
C ASN A 118 13.44 -0.54 -15.70
N THR A 119 13.41 -0.80 -17.01
CA THR A 119 14.56 -0.57 -17.90
C THR A 119 15.00 0.91 -17.90
N ILE A 120 14.06 1.85 -17.96
CA ILE A 120 14.37 3.28 -17.91
C ILE A 120 14.93 3.66 -16.52
N SER A 121 14.31 3.19 -15.45
CA SER A 121 14.73 3.43 -14.07
C SER A 121 16.15 2.90 -13.81
N ASP A 122 16.50 1.73 -14.32
CA ASP A 122 17.82 1.12 -14.17
C ASP A 122 18.90 1.88 -14.96
N LYS A 123 18.57 2.40 -16.14
CA LYS A 123 19.53 3.10 -17.02
C LYS A 123 19.73 4.58 -16.67
N PHE A 124 18.66 5.27 -16.26
CA PHE A 124 18.67 6.71 -16.01
C PHE A 124 18.56 7.07 -14.52
N GLY A 125 18.25 6.10 -13.66
CA GLY A 125 18.01 6.28 -12.24
C GLY A 125 16.52 6.51 -11.91
N PRO A 126 16.05 6.05 -10.74
CA PRO A 126 14.63 6.13 -10.36
C PRO A 126 14.12 7.57 -10.21
N GLY A 127 15.00 8.52 -9.89
CA GLY A 127 14.65 9.94 -9.78
C GLY A 127 14.42 10.64 -11.13
N GLU A 128 14.86 10.05 -12.25
CA GLU A 128 14.57 10.56 -13.59
C GLU A 128 13.26 9.98 -14.15
N SER A 129 12.88 8.76 -13.75
CA SER A 129 11.61 8.15 -14.12
C SER A 129 10.45 8.68 -13.27
N LEU A 130 10.67 8.90 -11.97
CA LEU A 130 9.69 9.47 -11.04
C LEU A 130 10.31 10.61 -10.21
N PRO A 131 10.43 11.82 -10.79
CA PRO A 131 11.00 12.96 -10.08
C PRO A 131 10.08 13.44 -8.96
N VAL A 132 10.68 13.79 -7.82
CA VAL A 132 9.98 14.51 -6.74
C VAL A 132 9.77 15.97 -7.18
N THR A 133 8.51 16.40 -7.23
CA THR A 133 8.16 17.76 -7.63
C THR A 133 7.88 18.63 -6.40
N PHE A 134 8.66 19.70 -6.24
CA PHE A 134 8.41 20.73 -5.24
C PHE A 134 7.59 21.86 -5.86
N VAL A 135 6.43 22.17 -5.28
CA VAL A 135 5.56 23.26 -5.74
C VAL A 135 5.69 24.43 -4.78
N LEU A 136 6.22 25.54 -5.27
CA LEU A 136 6.29 26.80 -4.54
C LEU A 136 5.04 27.63 -4.84
N LYS A 137 4.29 28.00 -3.80
CA LYS A 137 3.13 28.90 -3.92
C LYS A 137 3.42 30.18 -3.15
N THR A 138 3.35 31.31 -3.83
CA THR A 138 3.50 32.64 -3.25
C THR A 138 2.48 33.61 -3.87
N SER A 139 2.18 34.70 -3.18
CA SER A 139 1.40 35.82 -3.70
C SER A 139 2.21 36.74 -4.63
N ASP A 140 3.54 36.73 -4.49
CA ASP A 140 4.43 37.64 -5.21
C ASP A 140 4.89 37.04 -6.55
N ALA A 141 5.22 37.90 -7.51
CA ALA A 141 5.67 37.48 -8.82
C ALA A 141 7.11 36.91 -8.77
N LEU A 142 7.28 35.66 -9.21
CA LEU A 142 8.55 34.93 -9.17
C LEU A 142 9.41 35.10 -10.43
N ASP A 143 8.89 35.74 -11.47
CA ASP A 143 9.59 36.12 -12.70
C ASP A 143 10.45 37.38 -12.55
N THR A 144 10.46 37.96 -11.35
CA THR A 144 11.31 39.09 -10.97
C THR A 144 12.73 38.63 -10.58
N ASN A 145 13.71 39.54 -10.62
CA ASN A 145 15.08 39.25 -10.19
C ASN A 145 15.15 38.69 -8.76
N ASP A 146 14.39 39.28 -7.84
CA ASP A 146 14.32 38.82 -6.45
C ASP A 146 13.68 37.42 -6.34
N GLY A 147 12.66 37.15 -7.15
CA GLY A 147 12.03 35.83 -7.29
C GLY A 147 13.01 34.76 -7.78
N LEU A 148 13.79 35.06 -8.82
CA LEU A 148 14.84 34.16 -9.34
C LEU A 148 15.94 33.91 -8.30
N ILE A 149 16.36 34.93 -7.55
CA ILE A 149 17.33 34.76 -6.45
C ILE A 149 16.76 33.86 -5.35
N ALA A 150 15.49 34.00 -5.02
CA ALA A 150 14.82 33.14 -4.04
C ALA A 150 14.75 31.68 -4.53
N ILE A 151 14.36 31.45 -5.79
CA ILE A 151 14.33 30.12 -6.41
C ILE A 151 15.73 29.48 -6.39
N GLU A 152 16.78 30.24 -6.70
CA GLU A 152 18.15 29.72 -6.69
C GLU A 152 18.60 29.33 -5.28
N LYS A 153 18.30 30.16 -4.26
CA LYS A 153 18.60 29.84 -2.85
C LYS A 153 17.89 28.55 -2.41
N ILE A 154 16.61 28.40 -2.75
CA ILE A 154 15.83 27.19 -2.44
C ILE A 154 16.41 25.98 -3.17
N SER A 155 16.67 26.10 -4.48
CA SER A 155 17.21 25.01 -5.30
C SER A 155 18.54 24.49 -4.74
N ARG A 156 19.40 25.40 -4.29
CA ARG A 156 20.71 25.09 -3.71
C ARG A 156 20.62 24.44 -2.32
N ALA A 157 19.63 24.83 -1.52
CA ALA A 157 19.35 24.18 -0.24
C ALA A 157 18.83 22.75 -0.43
N ILE A 158 17.95 22.53 -1.42
CA ILE A 158 17.44 21.18 -1.75
C ILE A 158 18.58 20.28 -2.26
N GLU A 159 19.45 20.80 -3.13
CA GLU A 159 20.60 20.07 -3.67
C GLU A 159 21.58 19.57 -2.59
N GLN A 160 21.67 20.26 -1.44
CA GLN A 160 22.51 19.85 -0.32
C GLN A 160 21.89 18.76 0.57
N THR A 161 20.63 18.39 0.32
CA THR A 161 19.94 17.36 1.11
C THR A 161 20.41 15.96 0.69
N ASN A 162 20.66 15.09 1.68
CA ASN A 162 21.09 13.72 1.40
C ASN A 162 20.05 12.97 0.56
N GLY A 163 20.50 12.26 -0.48
CA GLY A 163 19.62 11.55 -1.42
C GLY A 163 19.15 12.37 -2.62
N VAL A 164 19.49 13.66 -2.72
CA VAL A 164 19.20 14.49 -3.89
C VAL A 164 20.40 14.47 -4.85
N SER A 165 20.20 13.95 -6.07
CA SER A 165 21.24 13.94 -7.11
C SER A 165 21.28 15.25 -7.92
N LYS A 166 20.10 15.80 -8.23
CA LYS A 166 19.95 16.96 -9.11
C LYS A 166 18.65 17.70 -8.82
N VAL A 167 18.66 19.02 -8.94
CA VAL A 167 17.47 19.87 -8.81
C VAL A 167 17.26 20.64 -10.12
N ARG A 168 16.14 20.40 -10.81
CA ARG A 168 15.73 21.14 -12.01
C ARG A 168 14.75 22.26 -11.62
N SER A 169 15.09 23.50 -11.94
CA SER A 169 14.27 24.68 -11.63
C SER A 169 14.44 25.76 -12.70
N ALA A 170 13.71 26.88 -12.59
CA ALA A 170 13.81 28.01 -13.52
C ALA A 170 15.25 28.57 -13.62
N THR A 171 16.02 28.54 -12.53
CA THR A 171 17.42 28.98 -12.50
C THR A 171 18.42 27.86 -12.82
N ARG A 172 17.93 26.61 -12.97
CA ARG A 172 18.74 25.39 -13.19
C ARG A 172 18.05 24.42 -14.14
N PRO A 173 17.81 24.78 -15.42
CA PRO A 173 16.97 23.98 -16.32
C PRO A 173 17.49 22.56 -16.55
N VAL A 174 18.81 22.37 -16.62
CA VAL A 174 19.47 21.05 -16.77
C VAL A 174 19.94 20.46 -15.43
N GLY A 175 19.59 21.12 -14.32
CA GLY A 175 19.97 20.82 -12.96
C GLY A 175 21.43 21.09 -12.60
N LYS A 176 22.05 22.00 -13.34
CA LYS A 176 23.29 22.69 -12.96
C LYS A 176 22.97 24.17 -12.76
N GLY A 177 23.62 24.80 -11.78
CA GLY A 177 23.55 26.26 -11.59
C GLY A 177 23.95 27.01 -12.87
N LEU A 178 23.24 28.08 -13.21
CA LEU A 178 23.68 29.01 -14.26
C LEU A 178 24.96 29.70 -13.79
N SER A 179 26.08 29.44 -14.48
CA SER A 179 27.40 30.05 -14.22
C SER A 179 27.36 31.58 -14.17
N ASP A 180 26.40 32.17 -14.89
CA ASP A 180 26.28 33.61 -15.09
C ASP A 180 25.59 34.32 -13.91
N LEU A 181 24.92 33.56 -13.04
CA LEU A 181 24.32 34.06 -11.80
C LEU A 181 25.28 33.98 -10.61
N TYR A 182 26.50 33.46 -10.78
CA TYR A 182 27.48 33.45 -9.71
C TYR A 182 28.13 34.83 -9.55
N VAL A 183 28.24 35.27 -8.30
CA VAL A 183 28.86 36.55 -7.91
C VAL A 183 30.27 36.72 -8.51
N LYS A 184 31.02 35.63 -8.69
CA LYS A 184 32.35 35.64 -9.33
C LYS A 184 32.30 36.04 -10.81
N THR A 185 31.26 35.65 -11.54
CA THR A 185 31.10 35.91 -12.97
C THR A 185 30.59 37.34 -13.20
N GLN A 186 29.61 37.77 -12.40
CA GLN A 186 29.06 39.14 -12.44
C GLN A 186 30.11 40.20 -12.04
N ALA A 187 30.97 39.89 -11.06
CA ALA A 187 32.07 40.77 -10.68
C ALA A 187 33.13 40.93 -11.80
N ASN A 188 33.29 39.92 -12.66
CA ASN A 188 34.19 40.00 -13.81
C ASN A 188 33.61 40.80 -14.98
N GLU A 189 32.27 40.83 -15.15
CA GLU A 189 31.63 41.66 -16.17
C GLU A 189 31.57 43.15 -15.80
N LEU A 190 31.51 43.47 -14.50
CA LEU A 190 31.58 44.85 -14.00
C LEU A 190 32.99 45.46 -14.02
N ASN A 191 34.01 44.63 -14.24
CA ASN A 191 35.43 45.06 -14.29
C ASN A 191 35.96 45.16 -15.74
N LYS A 192 35.04 45.31 -16.71
CA LYS A 192 35.28 45.67 -18.10
C LYS A 192 34.63 47.02 -18.39
#